data_AF-A0A418MU59-F1
#
_entry.id   AF-A0A418MU59-F1
#
_cell.length_a   1.000
_cell.length_b   1.000
_cell.length_c   1.000
_cell.angle_alpha   90.00
_cell.angle_beta   90.00
_cell.angle_gamma   90.00
#
_symmetry.space_group_name_H-M   'P 1'
#
loop_
_entity.id
_entity.type
_entity.pdbx_description
1 polymer ?
#
loop_
_entity_poly.entity_id
_entity_poly.type
_entity_poly.pdbx_seq_one_letter_code
_entity_poly.pdbx_strand_id
1 'polypeptide(L)'
;MDNTIEETVGQPVLLLVGSSGGHLAQLLALRPWYETWRRCWVTFDTPEAVSLLAGEEVIPAHHPTTRNVRNLLRNTLLAARVLRRRQVAAVVTTGAGVAVPFVVLARLRRIPTVYIEVYDRIDTPTLTARLCRPFLSAMLVQWEEQRRQYPEATVVGTLL
;
A
#
# COMPACT_ATOMS: atom_id res chain seq x y z
N MET A 1 8.22 -31.93 -31.66
CA MET A 1 8.85 -30.61 -31.87
C MET A 1 8.20 -29.64 -30.90
N ASP A 2 9.06 -29.08 -30.04
CA ASP A 2 8.88 -28.02 -29.05
C ASP A 2 7.79 -28.11 -27.98
N ASN A 3 8.23 -28.76 -26.91
CA ASN A 3 7.82 -28.61 -25.53
C ASN A 3 8.24 -27.21 -25.02
N THR A 4 7.40 -26.18 -25.15
CA THR A 4 7.60 -24.93 -24.41
C THR A 4 6.82 -25.00 -23.11
N ILE A 5 7.55 -25.36 -22.05
CA ILE A 5 7.15 -25.14 -20.67
C ILE A 5 7.03 -23.61 -20.52
N GLU A 6 5.80 -23.08 -20.60
CA GLU A 6 5.51 -21.80 -19.96
C GLU A 6 5.74 -22.03 -18.47
N GLU A 7 6.89 -21.58 -17.98
CA GLU A 7 7.07 -21.37 -16.55
C GLU A 7 5.93 -20.47 -16.10
N THR A 8 4.92 -21.03 -15.43
CA THR A 8 3.90 -20.27 -14.71
C THR A 8 4.61 -19.52 -13.59
N VAL A 9 5.19 -18.37 -13.91
CA VAL A 9 5.54 -17.36 -12.93
C VAL A 9 4.22 -17.03 -12.25
N GLY A 10 4.08 -17.45 -10.98
CA GLY A 10 2.79 -17.40 -10.29
C GLY A 10 2.17 -16.01 -10.41
N GLN A 11 0.86 -15.95 -10.72
CA GLN A 11 0.18 -14.68 -11.03
C GLN A 11 0.57 -13.56 -10.05
N PRO A 12 1.07 -12.40 -10.57
CA PRO A 12 1.52 -11.31 -9.73
C PRO A 12 0.41 -10.79 -8.81
N VAL A 13 0.79 -10.40 -7.59
CA VAL A 13 -0.14 -9.97 -6.55
C VAL A 13 -0.12 -8.46 -6.36
N LEU A 14 -1.29 -7.86 -6.09
CA LEU A 14 -1.38 -6.51 -5.53
C LEU A 14 -1.03 -6.54 -4.05
N LEU A 15 -0.12 -5.67 -3.62
CA LEU A 15 0.22 -5.52 -2.21
C LEU A 15 -0.50 -4.28 -1.65
N LEU A 16 -1.54 -4.51 -0.86
CA LEU A 16 -2.36 -3.47 -0.24
C LEU A 16 -1.81 -3.16 1.16
N VAL A 17 -1.26 -1.97 1.36
CA VAL A 17 -0.50 -1.62 2.57
C VAL A 17 -1.16 -0.46 3.30
N GLY A 18 -1.50 -0.63 4.58
CA GLY A 18 -2.06 0.43 5.42
C GLY A 18 -2.04 0.03 6.89
N SER A 19 -2.35 0.97 7.81
CA SER A 19 -2.67 0.58 9.18
C SER A 19 -4.11 0.07 9.28
N SER A 20 -4.48 -0.48 10.44
CA SER A 20 -5.89 -0.72 10.80
C SER A 20 -6.69 0.60 10.88
N GLY A 21 -8.01 0.50 11.04
CA GLY A 21 -8.93 1.65 11.11
C GLY A 21 -9.11 2.35 9.76
N GLY A 22 -9.12 3.69 9.75
CA GLY A 22 -9.49 4.49 8.57
C GLY A 22 -8.63 4.27 7.32
N HIS A 23 -7.35 3.91 7.46
CA HIS A 23 -6.51 3.55 6.31
C HIS A 23 -6.96 2.23 5.65
N LEU A 24 -7.28 1.22 6.48
CA LEU A 24 -7.82 -0.06 6.03
C LEU A 24 -9.20 0.12 5.41
N ALA A 25 -10.08 0.91 6.04
CA ALA A 25 -11.42 1.20 5.52
C ALA A 25 -11.37 1.83 4.11
N GLN A 26 -10.49 2.82 3.91
CA GLN A 26 -10.29 3.44 2.59
C GLN A 26 -9.74 2.45 1.55
N LEU A 27 -8.81 1.57 1.94
CA LEU A 27 -8.35 0.52 1.03
C LEU A 27 -9.47 -0.46 0.68
N LEU A 28 -10.29 -0.87 1.64
CA LEU A 28 -11.43 -1.77 1.43
C LEU A 28 -12.49 -1.15 0.50
N ALA A 29 -12.69 0.17 0.53
CA ALA A 29 -13.60 0.87 -0.37
C ALA A 29 -13.22 0.70 -1.86
N LEU A 30 -11.95 0.39 -2.15
CA LEU A 30 -11.48 0.08 -3.51
C LEU A 30 -11.86 -1.33 -4.00
N ARG A 31 -12.69 -2.07 -3.26
CA ARG A 31 -13.03 -3.47 -3.59
C ARG A 31 -13.44 -3.68 -5.05
N PRO A 32 -14.34 -2.88 -5.65
CA PRO A 32 -14.73 -3.08 -7.05
C PRO A 32 -13.54 -3.01 -8.03
N TRP A 33 -12.46 -2.31 -7.65
CA TRP A 33 -11.25 -2.17 -8.45
C TRP A 33 -10.27 -3.34 -8.24
N TYR A 34 -10.01 -3.75 -7.00
CA TYR A 34 -9.02 -4.79 -6.72
C TYR A 34 -9.58 -6.21 -6.71
N GLU A 35 -10.90 -6.42 -6.71
CA GLU A 35 -11.48 -7.75 -6.47
C GLU A 35 -11.19 -8.78 -7.56
N THR A 36 -10.81 -8.33 -8.75
CA THR A 36 -10.37 -9.20 -9.86
C THR A 36 -8.89 -9.59 -9.76
N TRP A 37 -8.13 -8.95 -8.88
CA TRP A 37 -6.71 -9.20 -8.69
C TRP A 37 -6.47 -10.15 -7.53
N ARG A 38 -5.44 -11.00 -7.66
CA ARG A 38 -4.83 -11.62 -6.49
C ARG A 38 -4.19 -10.55 -5.63
N ARG A 39 -4.44 -10.58 -4.33
CA ARG A 39 -4.00 -9.53 -3.41
C ARG A 39 -3.45 -10.10 -2.12
N CYS A 40 -2.57 -9.33 -1.50
CA CYS A 40 -2.04 -9.58 -0.18
C CYS A 40 -2.09 -8.27 0.60
N TRP A 41 -2.58 -8.34 1.82
CA TRP A 41 -2.69 -7.21 2.72
C TRP A 41 -1.49 -7.15 3.65
N VAL A 42 -1.03 -5.93 3.92
CA VAL A 42 -0.07 -5.65 4.98
C VAL A 42 -0.72 -4.63 5.90
N THR A 43 -1.12 -5.07 7.08
CA THR A 43 -1.78 -4.25 8.09
C THR A 43 -1.43 -4.71 9.50
N PHE A 44 -1.93 -4.02 10.52
CA PHE A 44 -1.70 -4.37 11.92
C PHE A 44 -2.59 -5.55 12.34
N ASP A 45 -2.06 -6.39 13.21
CA ASP A 45 -2.78 -7.54 13.78
C ASP A 45 -3.73 -7.07 14.88
N THR A 46 -4.84 -6.43 14.48
CA THR A 46 -5.91 -6.01 15.38
C THR A 46 -7.15 -6.87 15.15
N PRO A 47 -7.98 -7.11 16.19
CA PRO A 47 -9.22 -7.89 16.03
C PRO A 47 -10.14 -7.37 14.92
N GLU A 48 -10.21 -6.04 14.78
CA GLU A 48 -10.94 -5.37 13.70
C GLU A 48 -10.39 -5.75 12.32
N ALA A 49 -9.06 -5.64 12.12
CA ALA A 49 -8.44 -5.95 10.84
C ALA A 49 -8.60 -7.44 10.47
N VAL A 50 -8.44 -8.33 11.46
CA VAL A 50 -8.66 -9.78 11.29
C VAL A 50 -10.10 -10.06 10.86
N SER A 51 -11.08 -9.40 11.49
CA SER A 51 -12.49 -9.58 11.14
C SER A 51 -12.82 -9.04 9.74
N LEU A 52 -12.29 -7.86 9.37
CA LEU A 52 -12.56 -7.23 8.08
C LEU A 52 -11.88 -7.96 6.91
N LEU A 53 -10.74 -8.61 7.17
CA LEU A 53 -9.93 -9.32 6.17
C LEU A 53 -10.09 -10.84 6.27
N ALA A 54 -11.21 -11.32 6.83
CA ALA A 54 -11.48 -12.75 6.90
C ALA A 54 -11.52 -13.37 5.49
N GLY A 55 -10.68 -14.39 5.27
CA GLY A 55 -10.53 -15.06 3.97
C GLY A 55 -9.55 -14.39 3.01
N GLU A 56 -8.96 -13.25 3.38
CA GLU A 56 -7.90 -12.59 2.60
C GLU A 56 -6.51 -13.05 3.05
N GLU A 57 -5.51 -12.92 2.18
CA GLU A 57 -4.12 -13.17 2.56
C GLU A 57 -3.55 -11.94 3.29
N VAL A 58 -3.18 -12.09 4.56
CA VAL A 58 -2.72 -10.97 5.40
C VAL A 58 -1.33 -11.24 5.97
N ILE A 59 -0.46 -10.23 5.89
CA ILE A 59 0.85 -10.20 6.53
C ILE A 59 0.83 -9.17 7.66
N PRO A 60 0.99 -9.58 8.92
CA PRO A 60 0.95 -8.65 10.04
C PRO A 60 2.22 -7.78 10.05
N ALA A 61 2.01 -6.47 10.08
CA ALA A 61 3.06 -5.47 10.24
C ALA A 61 3.27 -5.07 11.70
N HIS A 62 4.45 -4.55 12.01
CA HIS A 62 4.81 -4.15 13.36
C HIS A 62 4.29 -2.74 13.68
N HIS A 63 3.56 -2.61 14.78
CA HIS A 63 3.03 -1.34 15.31
C HIS A 63 3.47 -1.14 16.77
N PRO A 64 3.44 0.09 17.32
CA PRO A 64 3.13 1.37 16.66
C PRO A 64 4.24 1.79 15.69
N THR A 65 3.88 2.55 14.66
CA THR A 65 4.83 3.07 13.65
C THR A 65 5.19 4.54 13.86
N THR A 66 4.39 5.29 14.62
CA THR A 66 4.65 6.69 14.94
C THR A 66 5.87 6.81 15.85
N ARG A 67 6.89 7.56 15.39
CA ARG A 67 8.15 7.84 16.12
C ARG A 67 8.86 6.59 16.67
N ASN A 68 8.68 5.43 16.02
CA ASN A 68 9.24 4.16 16.48
C ASN A 68 10.24 3.60 15.46
N VAL A 69 11.52 3.94 15.65
CA VAL A 69 12.62 3.50 14.76
C VAL A 69 12.78 1.98 14.76
N ARG A 70 12.57 1.32 15.91
CA ARG A 70 12.66 -0.14 16.01
C ARG A 70 11.64 -0.83 15.10
N ASN A 71 10.40 -0.36 15.12
CA ASN A 71 9.36 -0.92 14.27
C ASN A 71 9.51 -0.49 12.81
N LEU A 72 10.07 0.69 12.52
CA LEU A 72 10.49 1.04 11.17
C LEU A 72 11.49 0.02 10.62
N LEU A 73 12.56 -0.30 11.36
CA LEU A 73 13.54 -1.31 10.95
C LEU A 73 12.92 -2.70 10.74
N ARG A 74 12.06 -3.14 11.67
CA ARG A 74 11.36 -4.41 11.54
C ARG A 74 10.46 -4.45 10.30
N ASN A 75 9.72 -3.37 10.03
CA ASN A 75 8.89 -3.25 8.83
C ASN A 75 9.73 -3.14 7.55
N THR A 76 10.93 -2.55 7.59
CA THR A 76 11.88 -2.58 6.47
C THR A 76 12.33 -4.00 6.15
N LEU A 77 12.68 -4.80 7.16
CA LEU A 77 13.03 -6.22 6.97
C LEU A 77 11.85 -7.04 6.47
N LEU A 78 10.64 -6.77 6.99
CA LEU A 78 9.40 -7.37 6.53
C LEU A 78 9.17 -7.05 5.05
N ALA A 79 9.17 -5.77 4.68
CA ALA A 79 9.00 -5.32 3.30
C ALA A 79 10.03 -5.96 2.36
N ALA A 80 11.30 -5.98 2.74
CA ALA A 80 12.35 -6.62 1.94
C ALA A 80 12.10 -8.13 1.73
N ARG A 81 11.57 -8.83 2.74
CA ARG A 81 11.23 -10.25 2.66
C ARG A 81 10.01 -10.48 1.76
N VAL A 82 8.95 -9.69 1.94
CA VAL A 82 7.70 -9.79 1.16
C VAL A 82 7.96 -9.54 -0.32
N LEU A 83 8.63 -8.43 -0.64
CA LEU A 83 8.94 -8.04 -2.02
C LEU A 83 9.95 -8.98 -2.70
N ARG A 84 10.72 -9.77 -1.95
CA ARG A 84 11.65 -10.78 -2.50
C ARG A 84 10.96 -12.12 -2.75
N ARG A 85 10.00 -12.50 -1.91
CA ARG A 85 9.35 -13.82 -1.96
C ARG A 85 8.13 -13.87 -2.87
N ARG A 86 7.62 -12.70 -3.30
CA ARG A 86 6.40 -12.58 -4.09
C ARG A 86 6.70 -11.81 -5.36
N GLN A 87 6.08 -12.22 -6.47
CA GLN A 87 5.98 -11.38 -7.64
C GLN A 87 4.89 -10.33 -7.38
N VAL A 88 5.29 -9.11 -7.04
CA VAL A 88 4.36 -8.02 -6.74
C VAL A 88 4.10 -7.20 -8.00
N ALA A 89 2.84 -7.08 -8.40
CA ALA A 89 2.40 -6.28 -9.54
C ALA A 89 2.48 -4.78 -9.22
N ALA A 90 1.99 -4.38 -8.05
CA ALA A 90 2.05 -3.01 -7.55
C ALA A 90 1.89 -2.99 -6.03
N VAL A 91 2.42 -1.95 -5.40
CA VAL A 91 2.12 -1.58 -4.01
C VAL A 91 1.11 -0.45 -4.02
N VAL A 92 -0.04 -0.65 -3.38
CA VAL A 92 -1.08 0.37 -3.23
C VAL A 92 -1.24 0.67 -1.75
N THR A 93 -1.26 1.95 -1.39
CA THR A 93 -1.35 2.36 0.01
C THR A 93 -2.18 3.62 0.18
N THR A 94 -2.92 3.69 1.29
CA THR A 94 -3.56 4.93 1.77
C THR A 94 -2.71 5.63 2.83
N GLY A 95 -1.46 5.19 3.05
CA GLY A 95 -0.53 5.80 4.00
C GLY A 95 -0.29 5.01 5.28
N ALA A 96 -0.26 5.73 6.42
CA ALA A 96 0.34 5.32 7.69
C ALA A 96 1.86 5.06 7.64
N GLY A 97 2.53 5.13 8.80
CA GLY A 97 4.00 4.98 8.87
C GLY A 97 4.53 3.63 8.37
N VAL A 98 3.67 2.60 8.29
CA VAL A 98 4.03 1.27 7.77
C VAL A 98 4.30 1.29 6.26
N ALA A 99 3.69 2.21 5.51
CA ALA A 99 3.80 2.25 4.05
C ALA A 99 5.19 2.64 3.56
N VAL A 100 5.90 3.51 4.30
CA VAL A 100 7.21 4.07 3.91
C VAL A 100 8.21 2.98 3.46
N PRO A 101 8.53 1.96 4.28
CA PRO A 101 9.49 0.93 3.87
C PRO A 101 9.02 0.12 2.65
N PHE A 102 7.72 -0.14 2.50
CA PHE A 102 7.19 -0.88 1.36
C PHE A 102 7.30 -0.09 0.06
N VAL A 103 6.90 1.18 0.07
CA VAL A 103 6.98 2.06 -1.09
C VAL A 103 8.44 2.24 -1.55
N VAL A 104 9.35 2.58 -0.62
CA VAL A 104 10.75 2.80 -0.95
C VAL A 104 11.38 1.54 -1.56
N LEU A 105 11.21 0.39 -0.90
CA LEU A 105 11.84 -0.86 -1.36
C LEU A 105 11.20 -1.42 -2.64
N ALA A 106 9.92 -1.16 -2.89
CA ALA A 106 9.24 -1.52 -4.12
C ALA A 106 9.76 -0.67 -5.28
N ARG A 107 9.88 0.64 -5.10
CA ARG A 107 10.40 1.55 -6.12
C ARG A 107 11.84 1.23 -6.52
N LEU A 108 12.69 0.89 -5.56
CA LEU A 108 14.07 0.43 -5.82
C LEU A 108 14.13 -0.86 -6.65
N ARG A 109 13.06 -1.67 -6.61
CA ARG A 109 12.87 -2.87 -7.44
C ARG A 109 12.12 -2.61 -8.74
N ARG A 110 11.83 -1.35 -9.07
CA ARG A 110 11.00 -0.94 -10.22
C ARG A 110 9.57 -1.50 -10.17
N ILE A 111 9.08 -1.85 -8.98
CA ILE A 111 7.68 -2.22 -8.77
C ILE A 111 6.86 -0.93 -8.70
N PRO A 112 5.75 -0.82 -9.47
CA PRO A 112 4.85 0.32 -9.39
C PRO A 112 4.32 0.59 -7.97
N THR A 113 4.28 1.86 -7.60
CA THR A 113 3.86 2.31 -6.26
C THR A 113 2.79 3.38 -6.40
N VAL A 114 1.63 3.12 -5.82
CA VAL A 114 0.46 4.00 -5.86
C VAL A 114 0.12 4.42 -4.45
N TYR A 115 0.02 5.72 -4.23
CA TYR A 115 -0.39 6.30 -2.96
C TYR A 115 -1.71 7.02 -3.12
N ILE A 116 -2.63 6.84 -2.18
CA ILE A 116 -3.90 7.56 -2.11
C ILE A 116 -3.87 8.38 -0.82
N GLU A 117 -3.89 9.71 -0.94
CA GLU A 117 -3.94 10.56 0.24
C GLU A 117 -5.24 10.35 1.01
N VAL A 118 -5.15 10.47 2.34
CA VAL A 118 -6.28 10.24 3.22
C VAL A 118 -7.38 11.28 3.04
N TYR A 119 -8.62 10.84 3.24
CA TYR A 119 -9.82 11.65 3.12
C TYR A 119 -9.84 12.88 4.04
N ASP A 120 -9.31 12.78 5.26
CA ASP A 120 -9.41 13.79 6.32
C ASP A 120 -8.33 14.88 6.27
N ARG A 121 -7.41 14.82 5.30
CA ARG A 121 -6.29 15.78 5.15
C ARG A 121 -6.38 16.52 3.83
N ILE A 122 -7.25 17.52 3.80
CA ILE A 122 -7.53 18.33 2.60
C ILE A 122 -6.42 19.36 2.37
N ASP A 123 -6.11 20.18 3.38
CA ASP A 123 -5.24 21.35 3.22
C ASP A 123 -3.76 21.09 3.53
N THR A 124 -3.43 19.95 4.14
CA THR A 124 -2.05 19.65 4.58
C THR A 124 -1.60 18.26 4.14
N PRO A 125 -0.36 18.13 3.63
CA PRO A 125 0.17 16.85 3.21
C PRO A 125 0.52 15.98 4.42
N THR A 126 0.21 14.68 4.39
CA THR A 126 0.67 13.78 5.46
C THR A 126 2.18 13.62 5.43
N LEU A 127 2.82 13.45 6.59
CA LEU A 127 4.26 13.18 6.65
C LEU A 127 4.63 11.92 5.84
N THR A 128 3.79 10.89 5.91
CA THR A 128 3.96 9.66 5.13
C THR A 128 3.93 9.93 3.63
N ALA A 129 2.93 10.68 3.13
CA ALA A 129 2.87 11.04 1.72
C ALA A 129 4.11 11.81 1.28
N ARG A 130 4.57 12.79 2.08
CA ARG A 130 5.82 13.53 1.82
C ARG A 130 7.04 12.62 1.69
N LEU A 131 7.17 11.62 2.58
CA LEU A 131 8.28 10.67 2.57
C LEU A 131 8.19 9.69 1.38
N CYS A 132 6.98 9.28 1.02
CA CYS A 132 6.74 8.35 -0.07
C CYS A 132 6.85 9.01 -1.45
N ARG A 133 6.49 10.29 -1.59
CA ARG A 133 6.33 11.01 -2.87
C ARG A 133 7.46 10.81 -3.89
N PRO A 134 8.76 10.91 -3.54
CA PRO A 134 9.85 10.70 -4.50
C PRO A 134 9.91 9.29 -5.08
N PHE A 135 9.21 8.35 -4.44
CA PHE A 135 9.21 6.93 -4.75
C PHE A 135 7.89 6.45 -5.35
N LEU A 136 6.95 7.35 -5.66
CA LEU A 136 5.65 6.99 -6.23
C LEU A 136 5.70 6.91 -7.75
N SER A 137 4.98 5.93 -8.29
CA SER A 137 4.59 5.90 -9.71
C SER A 137 3.35 6.75 -9.96
N ALA A 138 2.41 6.76 -9.01
CA ALA A 138 1.21 7.58 -9.07
C ALA A 138 0.83 8.10 -7.68
N MET A 139 0.43 9.37 -7.62
CA MET A 139 -0.19 10.00 -6.46
C MET A 139 -1.66 10.21 -6.78
N LEU A 140 -2.54 9.66 -5.95
CA LEU A 140 -3.98 9.84 -6.04
C LEU A 140 -4.45 10.66 -4.84
N VAL A 141 -5.44 11.50 -5.07
CA VAL A 141 -6.05 12.36 -4.06
C VAL A 141 -7.57 12.24 -4.15
N GLN A 142 -8.26 12.53 -3.06
CA GLN A 142 -9.72 12.40 -2.98
C GLN A 142 -10.44 13.72 -3.24
N TRP A 143 -9.72 14.84 -3.07
CA TRP A 143 -10.23 16.20 -3.23
C TRP A 143 -9.39 16.99 -4.24
N GLU A 144 -10.00 17.92 -4.96
CA GLU A 144 -9.28 18.81 -5.88
C GLU A 144 -8.30 19.72 -5.10
N GLU A 145 -8.69 20.14 -3.90
CA GLU A 145 -7.91 21.00 -3.01
C GLU A 145 -6.57 20.38 -2.62
N GLN A 146 -6.51 19.04 -2.49
CA GLN A 146 -5.28 18.32 -2.19
C GLN A 146 -4.23 18.48 -3.29
N ARG A 147 -4.63 18.79 -4.53
CA ARG A 147 -3.68 19.07 -5.62
C ARG A 147 -2.86 20.33 -5.39
N ARG A 148 -3.29 21.24 -4.50
CA ARG A 148 -2.44 22.36 -4.07
C ARG A 148 -1.13 21.86 -3.45
N GLN A 149 -1.17 20.71 -2.77
CA GLN A 149 0.00 20.06 -2.16
C GLN A 149 0.67 19.06 -3.13
N TYR A 150 -0.14 18.47 -4.03
CA TYR A 150 0.28 17.46 -5.00
C TYR A 150 -0.20 17.80 -6.42
N PRO A 151 0.42 18.77 -7.11
CA PRO A 151 -0.07 19.24 -8.42
C PRO A 151 -0.15 18.14 -9.49
N GLU A 152 0.72 17.13 -9.38
CA GLU A 152 0.79 15.96 -10.25
C GLU A 152 -0.27 14.89 -9.94
N ALA A 153 -1.01 15.03 -8.85
CA ALA A 153 -1.92 13.99 -8.40
C ALA A 153 -3.20 13.91 -9.24
N THR A 154 -3.71 12.70 -9.40
CA THR A 154 -5.01 12.43 -10.02
C THR A 154 -6.09 12.40 -8.95
N VAL A 155 -7.18 13.14 -9.17
CA VAL A 155 -8.35 13.10 -8.27
C VAL A 155 -9.19 11.87 -8.59
N VAL A 156 -9.40 11.02 -7.60
CA VAL A 156 -10.14 9.75 -7.74
C VAL A 156 -11.50 9.74 -7.03
N GLY A 157 -11.85 10.86 -6.39
CA GLY A 157 -13.06 10.98 -5.57
C GLY A 157 -12.91 10.39 -4.17
N THR A 158 -13.98 10.46 -3.39
CA THR A 158 -13.97 10.11 -1.97
C THR A 158 -14.16 8.62 -1.76
N LEU A 159 -13.33 8.02 -0.91
CA LEU A 159 -13.37 6.60 -0.56
C LEU A 159 -14.21 6.31 0.69
N LEU A 160 -14.61 7.35 1.43
CA LEU A 160 -15.48 7.31 2.60
C LEU A 160 -16.55 8.41 2.53
#